data_AF-A0A8H5BE41-F1
#
_entry.id   AF-A0A8H5BE41-F1
#
_cell.length_a   1.000
_cell.length_b   1.000
_cell.length_c   1.000
_cell.angle_alpha   90.00
_cell.angle_beta   90.00
_cell.angle_gamma   90.00
#
_symmetry.space_group_name_H-M   'P 1'
#
loop_
_entity.id
_entity.type
_entity.pdbx_description
1 polymer ?
#
loop_
_entity_poly.entity_id
_entity_poly.type
_entity_poly.pdbx_seq_one_letter_code
_entity_poly.pdbx_strand_id
1 'polypeptide(L)'
;MSTVKIDDSDPSITWSGSWERAGNSNEYNHTCSGSKNVGDTAIVTFTGTSITVYGTIVGPGNTPTSTYTLDDGPLSPSFRPDPPPGKLYGQAFFASPTLPYGTHKLNITDTTNTVTGLWLDYFIVTTAVNANTTLNSSSSIPQPTGGTSPTPKAHPSSWIIAVSVVVGGCALLAALALAIYIARRRRLKKNEVHVTQTAEPFPSQQSFQNIESSLESSYGFSGIHRKGDLALLQASSVRRSYDLPTSSGTGSLMSDFGPQPPMYTKRPTA
;
A
#
# COMPACT_ATOMS: atom_id res chain seq x y z
N MET A 1 4.99 -13.71 -25.08
CA MET A 1 4.23 -13.19 -23.92
C MET A 1 4.32 -11.67 -23.97
N SER A 2 3.20 -10.98 -23.79
CA SER A 2 3.19 -9.51 -23.69
C SER A 2 2.82 -9.11 -22.26
N THR A 3 3.34 -7.99 -21.77
CA THR A 3 2.97 -7.45 -20.47
C THR A 3 2.15 -6.18 -20.64
N VAL A 4 1.17 -6.01 -19.75
CA VAL A 4 0.36 -4.80 -19.64
C VAL A 4 0.53 -4.26 -18.23
N LYS A 5 0.74 -2.94 -18.11
CA LYS A 5 0.75 -2.25 -16.83
C LYS A 5 -0.61 -1.63 -16.58
N ILE A 6 -1.19 -1.94 -15.42
CA ILE A 6 -2.41 -1.30 -14.91
C ILE A 6 -1.97 -0.33 -13.82
N ASP A 7 -2.31 0.94 -13.99
CA ASP A 7 -2.01 2.01 -13.04
C ASP A 7 -2.94 1.94 -11.82
N ASP A 8 -2.53 2.41 -10.63
CA ASP A 8 -3.44 2.45 -9.46
C ASP A 8 -4.67 3.35 -9.69
N SER A 9 -4.60 4.31 -10.62
CA SER A 9 -5.73 5.15 -11.02
C SER A 9 -6.64 4.54 -12.08
N ASP A 10 -6.33 3.32 -12.57
CA ASP A 10 -7.13 2.65 -13.60
C ASP A 10 -8.56 2.32 -13.10
N PRO A 11 -9.60 2.58 -13.89
CA PRO A 11 -10.99 2.29 -13.52
C PRO A 11 -11.29 0.79 -13.36
N SER A 12 -10.42 -0.12 -13.80
CA SER A 12 -10.55 -1.56 -13.53
C SER A 12 -10.32 -1.93 -12.06
N ILE A 13 -9.92 -0.97 -11.22
CA ILE A 13 -9.67 -1.16 -9.79
C ILE A 13 -10.82 -0.58 -8.99
N THR A 14 -11.45 -1.44 -8.19
CA THR A 14 -12.47 -1.04 -7.22
C THR A 14 -11.85 -0.94 -5.84
N TRP A 15 -12.05 0.20 -5.18
CA TRP A 15 -11.51 0.51 -3.86
C TRP A 15 -12.63 0.49 -2.82
N SER A 16 -12.37 -0.10 -1.65
CA SER A 16 -13.27 -0.10 -0.50
C SER A 16 -12.49 0.31 0.76
N GLY A 17 -13.12 1.12 1.61
CA GLY A 17 -12.48 1.68 2.79
C GLY A 17 -11.95 3.11 2.57
N SER A 18 -10.90 3.50 3.29
CA SER A 18 -10.35 4.87 3.25
C SER A 18 -9.00 4.93 2.53
N TRP A 19 -9.05 5.13 1.22
CA TRP A 19 -7.85 5.31 0.41
C TRP A 19 -7.55 6.79 0.18
N GLU A 20 -6.28 7.17 0.20
CA GLU A 20 -5.80 8.44 -0.32
C GLU A 20 -4.99 8.28 -1.59
N ARG A 21 -5.04 9.32 -2.43
CA ARG A 21 -4.24 9.42 -3.64
C ARG A 21 -3.03 10.31 -3.35
N ALA A 22 -1.86 9.88 -3.80
CA ALA A 22 -0.64 10.66 -3.84
C ALA A 22 0.15 10.30 -5.11
N GLY A 23 1.47 10.49 -5.07
CA GLY A 23 2.41 10.13 -6.13
C GLY A 23 3.46 11.22 -6.37
N ASN A 24 4.59 10.83 -6.95
CA ASN A 24 5.69 11.69 -7.37
C ASN A 24 6.40 11.08 -8.60
N SER A 25 7.53 11.65 -9.00
CA SER A 25 8.26 11.22 -10.19
C SER A 25 8.76 9.76 -10.18
N ASN A 26 8.77 9.10 -9.01
CA ASN A 26 9.27 7.74 -8.85
C ASN A 26 8.16 6.67 -8.89
N GLU A 27 6.90 7.05 -8.71
CA GLU A 27 5.75 6.17 -8.89
C GLU A 27 5.28 6.20 -10.36
N TYR A 28 4.66 5.10 -10.81
CA TYR A 28 4.17 4.98 -12.18
C TYR A 28 3.07 6.02 -12.44
N ASN A 29 3.14 6.69 -13.59
CA ASN A 29 2.32 7.86 -13.95
C ASN A 29 2.19 8.94 -12.87
N HIS A 30 3.12 8.99 -11.92
CA HIS A 30 3.10 9.92 -10.81
C HIS A 30 1.88 9.78 -9.89
N THR A 31 1.33 8.57 -9.79
CA THR A 31 0.19 8.24 -8.94
C THR A 31 0.52 7.10 -7.98
N CYS A 32 -0.11 7.11 -6.82
CA CYS A 32 -0.18 5.96 -5.93
C CYS A 32 -1.39 6.07 -4.99
N SER A 33 -1.80 4.94 -4.44
CA SER A 33 -2.95 4.82 -3.55
C SER A 33 -2.53 4.24 -2.20
N GLY A 34 -2.68 5.04 -1.14
CA GLY A 34 -2.37 4.68 0.23
C GLY A 34 -3.62 4.32 1.02
N SER A 35 -3.64 3.15 1.65
CA SER A 35 -4.66 2.75 2.61
C SER A 35 -4.48 3.48 3.94
N LYS A 36 -5.59 3.81 4.62
CA LYS A 36 -5.56 4.46 5.94
C LYS A 36 -5.98 3.54 7.08
N ASN A 37 -6.68 2.45 6.78
CA ASN A 37 -7.17 1.55 7.80
C ASN A 37 -6.84 0.09 7.49
N VAL A 38 -6.62 -0.68 8.56
CA VAL A 38 -6.66 -2.14 8.51
C VAL A 38 -8.02 -2.59 7.95
N GLY A 39 -8.00 -3.46 6.95
CA GLY A 39 -9.18 -4.00 6.30
C GLY A 39 -9.67 -3.23 5.07
N ASP A 40 -9.03 -2.10 4.72
CA ASP A 40 -9.26 -1.45 3.43
C ASP A 40 -8.88 -2.42 2.29
N THR A 41 -9.66 -2.45 1.22
CA THR A 41 -9.46 -3.40 0.10
C THR A 41 -9.35 -2.72 -1.26
N ALA A 42 -8.57 -3.35 -2.14
CA ALA A 42 -8.47 -3.03 -3.56
C ALA A 42 -8.73 -4.29 -4.38
N ILE A 43 -9.69 -4.25 -5.28
CA ILE A 43 -10.05 -5.35 -6.17
C ILE A 43 -9.69 -4.97 -7.59
N VAL A 44 -8.79 -5.72 -8.22
CA VAL A 44 -8.42 -5.55 -9.63
C VAL A 44 -8.93 -6.73 -10.44
N THR A 45 -9.64 -6.43 -11.54
CA THR A 45 -10.01 -7.42 -12.56
C THR A 45 -9.05 -7.31 -13.73
N PHE A 46 -8.48 -8.43 -14.16
CA PHE A 46 -7.50 -8.46 -15.25
C PHE A 46 -7.72 -9.67 -16.15
N THR A 47 -7.28 -9.57 -17.42
CA THR A 47 -7.26 -10.70 -18.35
C THR A 47 -5.82 -11.08 -18.66
N GLY A 48 -5.40 -12.30 -18.31
CA GLY A 48 -4.00 -12.71 -18.47
C GLY A 48 -3.70 -14.09 -17.90
N THR A 49 -2.42 -14.40 -17.78
CA THR A 49 -1.89 -15.65 -17.20
C THR A 49 -1.14 -15.43 -15.89
N SER A 50 -0.87 -14.19 -15.49
CA SER A 50 -0.33 -13.85 -14.17
C SER A 50 -0.48 -12.36 -13.89
N ILE A 51 -0.42 -12.00 -12.59
CA ILE A 51 -0.39 -10.62 -12.11
C ILE A 51 0.69 -10.47 -11.03
N THR A 52 1.37 -9.32 -11.03
CA THR A 52 2.28 -8.90 -9.96
C THR A 52 1.88 -7.52 -9.45
N VAL A 53 1.80 -7.37 -8.13
CA VAL A 53 1.42 -6.14 -7.44
C VAL A 53 2.67 -5.38 -7.05
N TYR A 54 2.74 -4.11 -7.42
CA TYR A 54 3.84 -3.21 -7.07
C TYR A 54 3.35 -2.05 -6.22
N GLY A 55 4.20 -1.63 -5.29
CA GLY A 55 3.89 -0.55 -4.38
C GLY A 55 5.11 0.18 -3.84
N THR A 56 4.83 1.10 -2.93
CA THR A 56 5.82 1.95 -2.28
C THR A 56 5.89 1.61 -0.79
N ILE A 57 7.10 1.52 -0.24
CA ILE A 57 7.32 1.44 1.20
C ILE A 57 7.81 2.80 1.65
N VAL A 58 7.01 3.51 2.46
CA VAL A 58 7.08 4.97 2.65
C VAL A 58 8.36 5.45 3.35
N GLY A 59 9.10 4.59 4.03
CA GLY A 59 10.34 5.01 4.68
C GLY A 59 10.85 4.10 5.79
N PRO A 60 11.82 4.58 6.58
CA PRO A 60 12.49 3.80 7.61
C PRO A 60 11.51 3.22 8.62
N GLY A 61 11.69 1.93 8.96
CA GLY A 61 10.87 1.28 9.99
C GLY A 61 9.47 0.84 9.52
N ASN A 62 9.05 1.17 8.29
CA ASN A 62 7.73 0.81 7.80
C ASN A 62 7.69 -0.60 7.23
N THR A 63 6.77 -1.42 7.73
CA THR A 63 6.53 -2.78 7.27
C THR A 63 5.06 -2.94 6.89
N PRO A 64 4.62 -2.44 5.73
CA PRO A 64 3.25 -2.63 5.29
C PRO A 64 2.97 -4.13 5.19
N THR A 65 1.79 -4.56 5.65
CA THR A 65 1.36 -5.94 5.55
C THR A 65 0.07 -6.05 4.77
N SER A 66 -0.01 -7.01 3.87
CA SER A 66 -1.19 -7.23 3.04
C SER A 66 -1.42 -8.70 2.75
N THR A 67 -2.67 -9.04 2.44
CA THR A 67 -3.08 -10.39 2.02
C THR A 67 -3.79 -10.33 0.68
N TYR A 68 -3.83 -11.49 0.01
CA TYR A 68 -4.28 -11.60 -1.38
C TYR A 68 -5.19 -12.81 -1.54
N THR A 69 -6.34 -12.64 -2.17
CA THR A 69 -7.16 -13.74 -2.68
C THR A 69 -7.35 -13.60 -4.19
N LEU A 70 -7.16 -14.71 -4.90
CA LEU A 70 -7.28 -14.77 -6.35
C LEU A 70 -8.45 -15.66 -6.70
N ASP A 71 -9.40 -15.15 -7.50
CA ASP A 71 -10.62 -15.85 -7.95
C ASP A 71 -11.40 -16.52 -6.80
N ASP A 72 -11.49 -15.81 -5.67
CA ASP A 72 -12.14 -16.29 -4.44
C ASP A 72 -11.53 -17.60 -3.88
N GLY A 73 -10.29 -17.91 -4.27
CA GLY A 73 -9.49 -19.01 -3.77
C GLY A 73 -8.90 -18.76 -2.37
N PRO A 74 -8.00 -19.65 -1.91
CA PRO A 74 -7.38 -19.53 -0.59
C PRO A 74 -6.57 -18.23 -0.46
N LEU A 75 -6.51 -17.71 0.76
CA LEU A 75 -5.64 -16.59 1.12
C LEU A 75 -4.17 -16.96 0.86
N SER A 76 -3.48 -16.11 0.12
CA SER A 76 -2.03 -16.21 -0.05
C SER A 76 -1.30 -15.83 1.24
N PRO A 77 -0.05 -16.29 1.44
CA PRO A 77 0.80 -15.81 2.53
C PRO A 77 0.84 -14.28 2.54
N SER A 78 0.86 -13.68 3.73
CA SER A 78 0.91 -12.24 3.85
C SER A 78 2.25 -11.70 3.33
N PHE A 79 2.18 -10.58 2.62
CA PHE A 79 3.36 -9.76 2.38
C PHE A 79 3.73 -9.05 3.68
N ARG A 80 5.02 -9.08 4.02
CA ARG A 80 5.60 -8.29 5.11
C ARG A 80 7.09 -8.11 4.82
N PRO A 81 7.55 -6.91 4.41
CA PRO A 81 8.95 -6.69 4.15
C PRO A 81 9.71 -6.51 5.46
N ASP A 82 11.02 -6.75 5.43
CA ASP A 82 11.90 -6.27 6.49
C ASP A 82 11.89 -4.72 6.49
N PRO A 83 12.01 -4.07 7.66
CA PRO A 83 12.03 -2.62 7.74
C PRO A 83 13.16 -2.04 6.87
N PRO A 84 12.86 -1.23 5.85
CA PRO A 84 13.90 -0.71 4.98
C PRO A 84 14.64 0.46 5.66
N PRO A 85 15.86 0.81 5.21
CA PRO A 85 16.59 1.98 5.71
C PRO A 85 16.04 3.31 5.18
N GLY A 86 15.11 3.28 4.22
CA GLY A 86 14.57 4.45 3.54
C GLY A 86 13.33 4.13 2.71
N LYS A 87 12.85 5.11 1.95
CA LYS A 87 11.69 4.94 1.06
C LYS A 87 12.08 4.06 -0.13
N LEU A 88 11.27 3.04 -0.44
CA LEU A 88 11.48 2.13 -1.55
C LEU A 88 10.29 2.18 -2.51
N TYR A 89 10.56 2.29 -3.81
CA TYR A 89 9.57 2.37 -4.88
C TYR A 89 9.57 1.09 -5.71
N GLY A 90 8.47 0.81 -6.42
CA GLY A 90 8.40 -0.33 -7.33
C GLY A 90 8.68 -1.68 -6.65
N GLN A 91 8.28 -1.82 -5.39
CA GLN A 91 8.49 -3.04 -4.62
C GLN A 91 7.40 -4.05 -4.96
N ALA A 92 7.80 -5.27 -5.33
CA ALA A 92 6.85 -6.35 -5.59
C ALA A 92 6.28 -6.87 -4.26
N PHE A 93 4.99 -6.63 -4.03
CA PHE A 93 4.32 -7.09 -2.81
C PHE A 93 3.72 -8.48 -2.98
N PHE A 94 3.36 -8.85 -4.21
CA PHE A 94 2.76 -10.15 -4.53
C PHE A 94 3.01 -10.50 -5.98
N ALA A 95 3.20 -11.79 -6.25
CA ALA A 95 3.18 -12.36 -7.58
C ALA A 95 2.27 -13.59 -7.57
N SER A 96 1.31 -13.64 -8.49
CA SER A 96 0.44 -14.80 -8.62
C SER A 96 1.23 -16.01 -9.14
N PRO A 97 0.75 -17.24 -8.89
CA PRO A 97 1.17 -18.38 -9.72
C PRO A 97 0.75 -18.16 -11.18
N THR A 98 1.24 -19.01 -12.08
CA THR A 98 0.75 -19.07 -13.46
C THR A 98 -0.69 -19.57 -13.48
N LEU A 99 -1.54 -18.82 -14.17
CA LEU A 99 -2.97 -19.07 -14.33
C LEU A 99 -3.28 -19.49 -15.78
N PRO A 100 -4.36 -20.24 -16.02
CA PRO A 100 -4.94 -20.35 -17.34
C PRO A 100 -5.21 -18.96 -17.92
N TYR A 101 -5.05 -18.77 -19.23
CA TYR A 101 -5.39 -17.48 -19.83
C TYR A 101 -6.90 -17.24 -19.69
N GLY A 102 -7.28 -16.18 -19.00
CA GLY A 102 -8.67 -15.83 -18.76
C GLY A 102 -8.81 -14.52 -18.01
N THR A 103 -10.05 -14.20 -17.64
CA THR A 103 -10.35 -13.07 -16.75
C THR A 103 -10.31 -13.54 -15.30
N HIS A 104 -9.55 -12.83 -14.49
CA HIS A 104 -9.30 -13.12 -13.09
C HIS A 104 -9.59 -11.90 -12.22
N LYS A 105 -9.81 -12.13 -10.94
CA LYS A 105 -10.06 -11.11 -9.92
C LYS A 105 -9.09 -11.31 -8.76
N LEU A 106 -8.26 -10.30 -8.52
CA LEU A 106 -7.37 -10.25 -7.35
C LEU A 106 -7.96 -9.27 -6.33
N ASN A 107 -8.21 -9.75 -5.11
CA ASN A 107 -8.58 -8.92 -3.98
C ASN A 107 -7.37 -8.77 -3.04
N ILE A 108 -7.06 -7.53 -2.70
CA ILE A 108 -5.93 -7.13 -1.88
C ILE A 108 -6.50 -6.48 -0.62
N THR A 109 -6.05 -6.94 0.55
CA THR A 109 -6.50 -6.41 1.83
C THR A 109 -5.32 -5.85 2.60
N ASP A 110 -5.42 -4.59 3.03
CA ASP A 110 -4.46 -4.01 3.96
C ASP A 110 -4.64 -4.64 5.35
N THR A 111 -3.54 -5.14 5.92
CA THR A 111 -3.50 -5.69 7.27
C THR A 111 -2.51 -4.93 8.15
N THR A 112 -2.00 -3.80 7.68
CA THR A 112 -0.96 -2.98 8.31
C THR A 112 -1.49 -2.35 9.58
N ASN A 113 -0.98 -2.77 10.73
CA ASN A 113 -1.33 -2.20 12.04
C ASN A 113 -0.46 -1.00 12.44
N THR A 114 0.20 -0.36 11.47
CA THR A 114 1.06 0.82 11.66
C THR A 114 0.49 2.04 10.95
N VAL A 115 0.97 3.22 11.31
CA VAL A 115 0.43 4.52 10.85
C VAL A 115 0.65 4.83 9.36
N THR A 116 1.49 4.08 8.65
CA THR A 116 1.87 4.41 7.25
C THR A 116 1.09 3.65 6.20
N GLY A 117 0.38 2.58 6.55
CA GLY A 117 -0.53 1.84 5.66
C GLY A 117 0.14 1.18 4.45
N LEU A 118 -0.67 0.48 3.66
CA LEU A 118 -0.28 -0.11 2.38
C LEU A 118 -0.35 0.92 1.25
N TRP A 119 0.72 1.07 0.45
CA TRP A 119 0.73 1.95 -0.73
C TRP A 119 0.90 1.17 -2.03
N LEU A 120 -0.13 1.17 -2.87
CA LEU A 120 -0.15 0.52 -4.19
C LEU A 120 0.17 1.54 -5.29
N ASP A 121 0.91 1.10 -6.31
CA ASP A 121 1.39 1.95 -7.41
C ASP A 121 0.93 1.41 -8.76
N TYR A 122 1.31 0.19 -9.12
CA TYR A 122 0.85 -0.42 -10.37
C TYR A 122 0.83 -1.94 -10.31
N PHE A 123 0.23 -2.54 -11.33
CA PHE A 123 0.16 -3.98 -11.53
C PHE A 123 0.78 -4.34 -12.87
N ILE A 124 1.53 -5.44 -12.93
CA ILE A 124 1.99 -6.02 -14.20
C ILE A 124 1.19 -7.29 -14.45
N VAL A 125 0.48 -7.32 -15.58
CA VAL A 125 -0.26 -8.48 -16.06
C VAL A 125 0.48 -9.10 -17.23
N THR A 126 0.75 -10.40 -17.16
CA THR A 126 1.25 -11.15 -18.33
C THR A 126 0.08 -11.66 -19.15
N THR A 127 0.12 -11.46 -20.46
CA THR A 127 -0.88 -11.91 -21.42
C THR A 127 -0.28 -12.90 -22.41
N ALA A 128 -1.09 -13.87 -22.84
CA ALA A 128 -0.71 -14.75 -23.94
C ALA A 128 -0.66 -13.94 -25.25
N VAL A 129 0.40 -14.12 -26.04
CA VAL A 129 0.42 -13.55 -27.39
C VAL A 129 -0.49 -14.43 -28.23
N ASN A 130 -1.62 -13.90 -28.68
CA ASN A 130 -2.36 -14.50 -29.77
C ASN A 130 -1.50 -14.35 -31.03
N ALA A 131 -0.69 -15.36 -31.33
CA ALA A 131 -0.20 -15.57 -32.67
C ALA A 131 -1.43 -15.86 -33.54
N ASN A 132 -1.73 -14.93 -34.45
CA ASN A 132 -2.68 -14.99 -35.57
C ASN A 132 -3.85 -13.99 -35.50
N THR A 133 -3.56 -12.73 -35.78
CA THR A 133 -4.43 -11.95 -36.68
C THR A 133 -4.15 -12.38 -38.13
N THR A 134 -4.47 -13.63 -38.48
CA THR A 134 -4.75 -13.96 -39.89
C THR A 134 -6.20 -13.55 -40.14
N LEU A 135 -6.37 -12.40 -40.80
CA LEU A 135 -7.62 -11.95 -41.38
C LEU A 135 -8.15 -13.04 -42.31
N ASN A 136 -9.04 -13.89 -41.80
CA ASN A 136 -9.73 -14.88 -42.59
C ASN A 136 -10.93 -14.20 -43.24
N SER A 137 -10.67 -13.48 -44.34
CA SER A 137 -11.71 -12.97 -45.24
C SER A 137 -12.36 -14.14 -45.96
N SER A 138 -13.37 -14.75 -45.35
CA SER A 138 -14.28 -15.65 -46.06
C SER A 138 -15.32 -14.82 -46.80
N SER A 139 -15.05 -14.54 -48.07
CA SER A 139 -16.03 -14.07 -49.04
C SER A 139 -17.01 -15.20 -49.37
N SER A 140 -18.26 -15.11 -48.89
CA SER A 140 -19.36 -15.94 -49.37
C SER A 140 -20.14 -15.21 -50.47
N ILE A 141 -20.15 -15.82 -51.66
CA ILE A 141 -20.94 -15.42 -52.83
C ILE A 141 -22.40 -15.86 -52.58
N PRO A 142 -23.43 -15.06 -52.95
CA PRO A 142 -24.82 -15.39 -52.68
C PRO A 142 -25.41 -16.33 -53.75
N GLN A 143 -26.19 -17.31 -53.31
CA GLN A 143 -27.04 -18.15 -54.17
C GLN A 143 -28.52 -17.82 -53.90
N PRO A 144 -29.37 -17.61 -54.93
CA PRO A 144 -30.77 -17.31 -54.74
C PRO A 144 -31.62 -18.59 -54.85
N THR A 145 -32.47 -18.85 -53.86
CA THR A 145 -33.64 -19.72 -54.02
C THR A 145 -34.71 -19.30 -53.02
N GLY A 146 -35.89 -18.94 -53.56
CA GLY A 146 -37.04 -18.48 -52.79
C GLY A 146 -37.77 -19.59 -52.03
N GLY A 147 -38.56 -19.20 -51.04
CA GLY A 147 -39.42 -20.10 -50.27
C GLY A 147 -40.02 -19.43 -49.03
N THR A 148 -41.21 -18.87 -49.23
CA THR A 148 -42.34 -18.55 -48.33
C THR A 148 -42.21 -18.71 -46.80
N SER A 149 -42.58 -17.61 -46.10
CA SER A 149 -43.21 -17.44 -44.75
C SER A 149 -43.76 -18.70 -44.05
N PRO A 150 -43.77 -18.78 -42.69
CA PRO A 150 -44.44 -17.79 -41.83
C PRO A 150 -43.68 -17.32 -40.55
N THR A 151 -43.91 -16.05 -40.21
CA THR A 151 -43.83 -15.41 -38.86
C THR A 151 -44.24 -16.34 -37.71
N PRO A 152 -43.69 -16.21 -36.46
CA PRO A 152 -44.03 -15.03 -35.66
C PRO A 152 -43.07 -14.60 -34.51
N LYS A 153 -43.38 -13.39 -34.00
CA LYS A 153 -43.04 -12.77 -32.70
C LYS A 153 -41.71 -12.04 -32.59
N ALA A 154 -41.80 -10.75 -32.92
CA ALA A 154 -40.89 -9.71 -32.46
C ALA A 154 -40.89 -9.61 -30.93
N HIS A 155 -39.71 -9.71 -30.33
CA HIS A 155 -39.42 -9.12 -29.03
C HIS A 155 -38.82 -7.73 -29.31
N PRO A 156 -39.50 -6.63 -28.94
CA PRO A 156 -38.88 -5.32 -29.01
C PRO A 156 -37.83 -5.20 -27.91
N SER A 157 -36.58 -4.97 -28.31
CA SER A 157 -35.52 -4.49 -27.45
C SER A 157 -35.86 -3.06 -27.01
N SER A 158 -36.28 -2.91 -25.77
CA SER A 158 -36.42 -1.61 -25.12
C SER A 158 -35.05 -1.04 -24.76
N TRP A 159 -34.41 -0.41 -25.74
CA TRP A 159 -33.39 0.61 -25.49
C TRP A 159 -34.12 1.90 -25.09
N ILE A 160 -34.40 2.04 -23.79
CA ILE A 160 -34.89 3.31 -23.26
C ILE A 160 -33.69 4.26 -23.16
N ILE A 161 -33.65 5.22 -24.08
CA ILE A 161 -32.91 6.47 -23.96
C ILE A 161 -33.45 7.20 -22.73
N ALA A 162 -32.64 7.29 -21.67
CA ALA A 162 -32.82 8.25 -20.59
C ALA A 162 -31.70 9.29 -20.69
N VAL A 163 -31.83 10.21 -21.66
CA VAL A 163 -31.10 11.48 -21.66
C VAL A 163 -32.00 12.52 -21.02
N SER A 164 -31.88 12.70 -19.70
CA SER A 164 -32.13 13.96 -18.99
C SER A 164 -31.95 13.76 -17.50
N VAL A 165 -30.94 14.41 -16.91
CA VAL A 165 -30.82 15.06 -15.57
C VAL A 165 -29.34 15.00 -15.14
N VAL A 166 -28.44 15.61 -15.93
CA VAL A 166 -27.03 15.81 -15.50
C VAL A 166 -26.70 17.30 -15.40
N VAL A 167 -27.24 18.14 -16.30
CA VAL A 167 -26.93 19.58 -16.30
C VAL A 167 -27.51 20.31 -15.08
N GLY A 168 -28.74 19.96 -14.66
CA GLY A 168 -29.36 20.57 -13.48
C GLY A 168 -28.67 20.17 -12.17
N GLY A 169 -28.26 18.91 -12.05
CA GLY A 169 -27.59 18.39 -10.86
C GLY A 169 -26.21 19.02 -10.65
N CYS A 170 -25.41 19.14 -11.71
CA CYS A 170 -24.09 19.78 -11.63
C CYS A 170 -24.19 21.26 -11.24
N ALA A 171 -25.18 22.01 -11.75
CA ALA A 171 -25.38 23.40 -11.37
C ALA A 171 -25.79 23.56 -9.90
N LEU A 172 -26.68 22.68 -9.40
CA LEU A 172 -27.13 22.68 -8.00
C LEU A 172 -26.00 22.31 -7.03
N LEU A 173 -25.18 21.32 -7.40
CA LEU A 173 -24.02 20.91 -6.60
C LEU A 173 -22.93 21.99 -6.56
N ALA A 174 -22.67 22.66 -7.69
CA ALA A 174 -21.72 23.78 -7.74
C ALA A 174 -22.20 24.98 -6.90
N ALA A 175 -23.49 25.32 -6.97
CA ALA A 175 -24.08 26.38 -6.16
C ALA A 175 -24.01 26.08 -4.65
N LEU A 176 -24.28 24.82 -4.27
CA LEU A 176 -24.19 24.39 -2.87
C LEU A 176 -22.75 24.44 -2.34
N ALA A 177 -21.78 23.97 -3.12
CA ALA A 177 -20.36 24.04 -2.76
C ALA A 177 -19.89 25.50 -2.59
N LEU A 178 -20.31 26.40 -3.48
CA LEU A 178 -19.99 27.83 -3.39
C LEU A 178 -20.61 28.48 -2.15
N ALA A 179 -21.86 28.14 -1.81
CA ALA A 179 -22.53 28.62 -0.60
C ALA A 179 -21.80 28.18 0.68
N ILE A 180 -21.39 26.90 0.75
CA ILE A 180 -20.61 26.36 1.89
C ILE A 180 -19.26 27.07 2.01
N TYR A 181 -18.56 27.28 0.89
CA TYR A 181 -17.28 27.98 0.87
C TYR A 181 -17.41 29.43 1.39
N ILE A 182 -18.40 30.19 0.92
CA ILE A 182 -18.65 31.56 1.38
C ILE A 182 -19.02 31.58 2.88
N ALA A 183 -19.84 30.64 3.35
CA ALA A 183 -20.21 30.53 4.75
C ALA A 183 -18.99 30.25 5.65
N ARG A 184 -18.09 29.33 5.25
CA ARG A 184 -16.84 29.05 5.98
C ARG A 184 -15.94 30.29 6.01
N ARG A 185 -15.80 31.00 4.90
CA ARG A 185 -14.98 32.22 4.83
C ARG A 185 -15.53 33.37 5.68
N ARG A 186 -16.86 33.49 5.80
CA ARG A 186 -17.51 34.50 6.66
C ARG A 186 -17.38 34.18 8.15
N ARG A 187 -17.37 32.89 8.54
CA ARG A 187 -17.16 32.49 9.94
C ARG A 187 -15.78 32.86 10.47
N LEU A 188 -14.77 32.94 9.61
CA LEU A 188 -13.41 33.37 9.98
C LEU A 188 -13.31 34.88 10.29
N LYS A 189 -14.28 35.70 9.87
CA LYS A 189 -14.23 37.16 10.06
C LYS A 189 -15.07 37.67 11.25
N LYS A 190 -15.74 36.77 11.99
CA LYS A 190 -16.56 37.15 13.17
C LYS A 190 -15.82 37.00 14.51
N ASN A 191 -14.52 36.70 14.49
CA ASN A 191 -13.71 36.56 15.71
C ASN A 191 -12.78 37.75 15.99
N GLU A 192 -13.02 38.93 15.41
CA GLU A 192 -12.53 40.16 16.04
C GLU A 192 -13.53 40.59 17.11
N VAL A 193 -13.37 39.97 18.28
CA VAL A 193 -13.94 40.45 19.53
C VAL A 193 -13.24 41.76 19.88
N HIS A 194 -14.04 42.79 20.06
CA HIS A 194 -13.66 44.09 20.58
C HIS A 194 -12.99 43.91 21.96
N VAL A 195 -11.65 43.95 22.01
CA VAL A 195 -10.91 44.02 23.27
C VAL A 195 -11.00 45.46 23.76
N THR A 196 -11.96 45.72 24.63
CA THR A 196 -11.98 46.95 25.44
C THR A 196 -10.75 46.93 26.33
N GLN A 197 -9.78 47.77 26.00
CA GLN A 197 -8.57 47.99 26.77
C GLN A 197 -8.93 48.81 28.04
N THR A 198 -9.25 48.12 29.13
CA THR A 198 -9.27 48.72 30.47
C THR A 198 -7.83 48.89 30.93
N ALA A 199 -7.33 50.12 30.91
CA ALA A 199 -6.04 50.47 31.49
C ALA A 199 -6.16 50.49 33.02
N GLU A 200 -5.57 49.50 33.68
CA GLU A 200 -5.33 49.52 35.12
C GLU A 200 -4.00 50.26 35.41
N PRO A 201 -3.91 51.09 36.46
CA PRO A 201 -2.69 51.82 36.80
C PRO A 201 -1.63 50.89 37.40
N PHE A 202 -0.37 51.09 37.02
CA PHE A 202 0.80 50.41 37.57
C PHE A 202 0.91 50.58 39.10
N PRO A 203 1.07 49.49 39.89
CA PRO A 203 1.51 49.61 41.27
C PRO A 203 3.01 49.93 41.32
N SER A 204 3.35 50.98 42.06
CA SER A 204 4.69 51.47 42.34
C SER A 204 5.58 50.40 42.98
N GLN A 205 6.83 50.30 42.53
CA GLN A 205 7.88 49.52 43.17
C GLN A 205 8.25 50.10 44.53
N GLN A 206 7.92 49.38 45.62
CA GLN A 206 8.64 49.49 46.89
C GLN A 206 8.73 48.12 47.57
N SER A 207 9.89 47.90 48.20
CA SER A 207 10.30 46.76 49.05
C SER A 207 10.93 45.55 48.36
N PHE A 208 12.18 45.75 47.89
CA PHE A 208 13.21 44.72 48.04
C PHE A 208 13.71 44.76 49.48
N GLN A 209 13.30 43.79 50.31
CA GLN A 209 14.02 43.27 51.48
C GLN A 209 13.09 42.29 52.21
N ASN A 210 13.24 40.99 51.92
CA ASN A 210 12.95 39.84 52.80
C ASN A 210 12.70 38.59 51.96
N ILE A 211 13.74 38.08 51.29
CA ILE A 211 13.80 36.67 50.89
C ILE A 211 15.24 36.21 51.08
N GLU A 212 15.68 36.17 52.34
CA GLU A 212 16.91 35.49 52.75
C GLU A 212 16.73 34.94 54.16
N SER A 213 15.65 34.16 54.38
CA SER A 213 15.43 33.48 55.65
C SER A 213 14.36 32.38 55.55
N SER A 214 14.51 31.40 54.65
CA SER A 214 13.73 30.14 54.73
C SER A 214 14.30 29.02 53.84
N LEU A 215 15.60 28.73 53.93
CA LEU A 215 16.18 27.49 53.41
C LEU A 215 17.22 26.91 54.38
N GLU A 216 16.80 26.69 55.62
CA GLU A 216 17.47 25.74 56.52
C GLU A 216 16.41 25.04 57.37
N SER A 217 15.92 23.89 56.90
CA SER A 217 15.55 22.79 57.78
C SER A 217 15.39 21.51 56.97
N SER A 218 15.94 20.42 57.50
CA SER A 218 15.95 19.06 56.96
C SER A 218 16.98 18.82 55.85
N TYR A 219 18.21 18.44 56.22
CA TYR A 219 18.62 17.03 56.30
C TYR A 219 19.99 16.95 56.99
N GLY A 220 20.00 16.44 58.22
CA GLY A 220 21.23 15.98 58.87
C GLY A 220 21.57 14.58 58.38
N PHE A 221 22.78 14.40 57.85
CA PHE A 221 23.45 13.11 57.88
C PHE A 221 24.96 13.33 58.07
N SER A 222 25.49 12.59 59.04
CA SER A 222 26.79 12.74 59.67
C SER A 222 27.93 12.13 58.85
N GLY A 223 29.14 12.71 59.02
CA GLY A 223 30.51 12.15 58.89
C GLY A 223 30.79 11.00 57.92
N ILE A 224 31.89 11.03 57.15
CA ILE A 224 33.25 10.84 57.67
C ILE A 224 34.28 11.31 56.64
N HIS A 225 35.34 11.95 57.14
CA HIS A 225 36.60 12.29 56.46
C HIS A 225 37.30 11.08 55.80
N ARG A 226 37.90 11.29 54.62
CA ARG A 226 39.32 10.98 54.36
C ARG A 226 39.85 11.62 53.05
N LYS A 227 41.05 12.18 53.15
CA LYS A 227 41.91 12.74 52.10
C LYS A 227 42.62 11.61 51.32
N GLY A 228 43.03 11.92 50.08
CA GLY A 228 43.85 11.07 49.17
C GLY A 228 42.95 10.30 48.20
N ASP A 229 43.16 10.29 46.89
CA ASP A 229 44.42 10.20 46.16
C ASP A 229 44.30 10.72 44.72
N LEU A 230 45.42 11.22 44.18
CA LEU A 230 45.64 11.53 42.77
C LEU A 230 45.89 10.23 41.99
N ALA A 231 45.13 9.93 40.94
CA ALA A 231 45.63 9.14 39.80
C ALA A 231 44.67 9.18 38.60
N LEU A 232 45.21 9.67 37.48
CA LEU A 232 45.04 9.21 36.09
C LEU A 232 44.05 8.08 35.83
N LEU A 233 43.21 8.22 34.81
CA LEU A 233 43.40 7.49 33.54
C LEU A 233 42.51 8.00 32.41
N GLN A 234 43.13 7.99 31.24
CA GLN A 234 42.67 8.54 29.97
C GLN A 234 41.56 7.72 29.31
N ALA A 235 40.89 8.41 28.39
CA ALA A 235 40.02 7.88 27.35
C ALA A 235 40.59 6.63 26.65
N SER A 236 39.71 5.69 26.34
CA SER A 236 39.95 4.70 25.28
C SER A 236 38.68 4.43 24.49
N SER A 237 38.70 4.95 23.27
CA SER A 237 37.84 4.59 22.15
C SER A 237 38.20 3.20 21.64
N VAL A 238 37.26 2.26 21.61
CA VAL A 238 37.46 0.95 20.98
C VAL A 238 36.78 0.95 19.61
N ARG A 239 37.61 1.06 18.57
CA ARG A 239 37.29 0.63 17.20
C ARG A 239 37.31 -0.90 17.16
N ARG A 240 36.31 -1.52 16.54
CA ARG A 240 36.35 -2.94 16.15
C ARG A 240 36.49 -3.02 14.63
N SER A 241 37.65 -3.48 14.19
CA SER A 241 37.96 -3.81 12.80
C SER A 241 37.75 -5.31 12.56
N TYR A 242 37.48 -5.62 11.29
CA TYR A 242 37.16 -6.90 10.66
C TYR A 242 38.21 -7.99 10.85
N ASP A 243 37.76 -9.26 10.88
CA ASP A 243 38.55 -10.42 10.45
C ASP A 243 37.65 -11.49 9.81
N LEU A 244 38.02 -11.88 8.59
CA LEU A 244 37.59 -13.09 7.87
C LEU A 244 38.51 -14.26 8.24
N PRO A 245 38.04 -15.51 8.08
CA PRO A 245 38.96 -16.59 7.76
C PRO A 245 38.56 -17.33 6.48
N THR A 246 39.49 -17.36 5.53
CA THR A 246 39.64 -18.40 4.51
C THR A 246 40.57 -19.50 5.05
N SER A 247 40.22 -20.78 4.91
CA SER A 247 41.19 -21.77 4.41
C SER A 247 40.54 -23.08 3.94
N SER A 248 41.19 -23.63 2.93
CA SER A 248 40.98 -24.87 2.17
C SER A 248 41.43 -26.13 2.90
N GLY A 249 40.83 -27.29 2.55
CA GLY A 249 41.38 -28.60 2.91
C GLY A 249 40.70 -29.76 2.17
N THR A 250 41.40 -30.32 1.19
CA THR A 250 41.10 -31.48 0.35
C THR A 250 41.26 -32.83 1.07
N GLY A 251 40.49 -33.86 0.67
CA GLY A 251 41.02 -35.24 0.65
C GLY A 251 40.08 -36.40 1.02
N SER A 252 39.73 -37.19 -0.01
CA SER A 252 39.77 -38.68 -0.05
C SER A 252 38.59 -39.54 0.47
N LEU A 253 37.90 -40.13 -0.53
CA LEU A 253 37.50 -41.56 -0.68
C LEU A 253 37.28 -42.42 0.58
N MET A 254 36.05 -42.89 0.77
CA MET A 254 35.77 -44.29 1.13
C MET A 254 34.35 -44.68 0.69
N SER A 255 34.26 -45.74 -0.10
CA SER A 255 33.07 -46.48 -0.49
C SER A 255 32.52 -47.29 0.69
N ASP A 256 31.19 -47.33 0.90
CA ASP A 256 30.55 -48.54 1.42
C ASP A 256 29.03 -48.62 1.17
N PHE A 257 28.55 -49.85 1.20
CA PHE A 257 27.33 -50.43 0.63
C PHE A 257 26.00 -50.18 1.39
N GLY A 258 24.93 -49.94 0.60
CA GLY A 258 23.54 -50.47 0.79
C GLY A 258 22.63 -49.90 1.91
N PRO A 259 21.31 -50.23 1.93
CA PRO A 259 20.50 -51.02 1.00
C PRO A 259 19.33 -50.24 0.32
N GLN A 260 18.83 -50.79 -0.79
CA GLN A 260 17.72 -50.29 -1.63
C GLN A 260 16.34 -50.32 -0.93
N PRO A 261 15.45 -49.34 -1.19
CA PRO A 261 14.03 -49.44 -0.84
C PRO A 261 13.19 -50.21 -1.89
N PRO A 262 12.04 -50.80 -1.48
CA PRO A 262 11.36 -51.85 -2.25
C PRO A 262 10.51 -51.36 -3.43
N MET A 263 10.50 -52.21 -4.46
CA MET A 263 9.68 -52.19 -5.68
C MET A 263 8.18 -52.11 -5.39
N TYR A 264 7.50 -51.18 -6.05
CA TYR A 264 6.04 -51.06 -6.08
C TYR A 264 5.45 -51.96 -7.18
N THR A 265 4.79 -53.06 -6.80
CA THR A 265 4.06 -53.93 -7.72
C THR A 265 2.67 -53.34 -8.04
N LYS A 266 2.44 -53.08 -9.33
CA LYS A 266 1.12 -52.75 -9.89
C LYS A 266 0.17 -53.95 -9.75
N ARG A 267 -1.03 -53.71 -9.25
CA ARG A 267 -2.17 -54.65 -9.26
C ARG A 267 -2.99 -54.42 -10.54
N PRO A 268 -3.38 -55.45 -11.30
CA PRO A 268 -4.37 -55.30 -12.37
C PRO A 268 -5.80 -55.35 -11.81
N THR A 269 -6.64 -54.55 -12.44
CA THR A 269 -8.11 -54.58 -12.38
C THR A 269 -8.67 -55.90 -12.91
N ALA A 270 -9.69 -56.41 -12.20
CA ALA A 270 -10.82 -57.14 -12.74
C ALA A 270 -12.07 -56.63 -12.01
#